data_AF-A0A420BGS2-F1
#
_entry.id   AF-A0A420BGS2-F1
#
_cell.length_a   1.000
_cell.length_b   1.000
_cell.length_c   1.000
_cell.angle_alpha   90.00
_cell.angle_beta   90.00
_cell.angle_gamma   90.00
#
_symmetry.space_group_name_H-M   'P 1'
#
loop_
_entity.id
_entity.type
_entity.pdbx_description
1 polymer ?
#
loop_
_entity_poly.entity_id
_entity_poly.type
_entity_poly.pdbx_seq_one_letter_code
_entity_poly.pdbx_strand_id
1 'polypeptide(L)'
;MKIFSAKYDSKMQRISGRHLGFFSILLALIFILGACGHVTTRKTGDNSAGIPKKDSVKTGAIDRGGNTAIKDKVSINFTQHKTLLDLILLLPDDAFSSWEWKPEDRLKWYNEIKANNFYSDATTKFSKQKYFEPDRAGFMIVDGIWSINLYHATDGSTIVITDDHVGDGHTLNFYEVRSNKLKEYKEGESMLSGFRETLKKTDPVEHCSEKFDELEDLIFEYDFSKNDKIEIESSWYLVQESYGNCLNGNAIQYRFNPQTKKFDIEKIYWKPKQRE
;
A
#
# COMPACT_ATOMS: atom_id res chain seq x y z
N MET A 1 -56.25 -15.42 25.53
CA MET A 1 -55.33 -14.78 24.55
C MET A 1 -53.98 -14.60 25.23
N LYS A 2 -52.84 -14.90 24.58
CA LYS A 2 -51.53 -14.98 25.29
C LYS A 2 -50.88 -13.61 25.49
N ILE A 3 -50.12 -13.47 26.57
CA ILE A 3 -49.31 -12.30 26.93
C ILE A 3 -47.83 -12.69 26.82
N PHE A 4 -47.04 -11.85 26.14
CA PHE A 4 -45.58 -11.74 26.27
C PHE A 4 -45.28 -10.24 26.38
N SER A 5 -44.57 -9.68 27.37
CA SER A 5 -43.53 -10.21 28.25
C SER A 5 -42.21 -10.52 27.53
N ALA A 6 -41.47 -9.46 27.21
CA ALA A 6 -40.05 -9.50 26.88
C ALA A 6 -39.26 -8.90 28.06
N LYS A 7 -38.43 -9.71 28.73
CA LYS A 7 -37.38 -9.20 29.60
C LYS A 7 -36.18 -8.83 28.74
N TYR A 8 -35.65 -7.63 28.89
CA TYR A 8 -34.25 -7.34 28.57
C TYR A 8 -33.45 -7.40 29.87
N ASP A 9 -32.39 -8.21 29.88
CA ASP A 9 -31.56 -8.45 31.07
C ASP A 9 -30.32 -7.56 31.04
N SER A 10 -30.18 -6.66 32.01
CA SER A 10 -29.13 -5.63 32.02
C SER A 10 -27.92 -6.08 32.84
N LYS A 11 -26.87 -6.60 32.19
CA LYS A 11 -25.71 -7.17 32.90
C LYS A 11 -24.34 -6.79 32.33
N MET A 12 -24.05 -5.49 32.25
CA MET A 12 -22.65 -5.01 32.27
C MET A 12 -22.18 -4.88 33.72
N GLN A 13 -21.26 -5.74 34.15
CA GLN A 13 -20.54 -5.58 35.41
C GLN A 13 -19.18 -4.91 35.20
N ARG A 14 -18.86 -4.01 36.13
CA ARG A 14 -17.61 -3.27 36.30
C ARG A 14 -16.35 -4.03 35.85
N ILE A 15 -15.54 -3.39 35.01
CA ILE A 15 -14.08 -3.43 35.15
C ILE A 15 -13.61 -1.99 35.41
N SER A 16 -13.07 -1.74 36.59
CA SER A 16 -12.53 -0.45 37.01
C SER A 16 -11.10 -0.66 37.51
N GLY A 17 -10.10 -0.30 36.69
CA GLY A 17 -8.71 -0.64 37.00
C GLY A 17 -7.68 0.20 36.25
N ARG A 18 -7.17 1.23 36.94
CA ARG A 18 -5.80 1.78 36.84
C ARG A 18 -5.15 1.86 35.44
N HIS A 19 -5.09 3.06 34.88
CA HIS A 19 -3.82 3.58 34.35
C HIS A 19 -3.71 5.08 34.69
N LEU A 20 -2.84 5.40 35.65
CA LEU A 20 -2.53 6.77 36.06
C LEU A 20 -1.03 7.01 35.85
N GLY A 21 -0.68 8.08 35.14
CA GLY A 21 0.66 8.69 35.19
C GLY A 21 1.82 7.96 34.51
N PHE A 22 2.00 8.16 33.20
CA PHE A 22 3.33 8.12 32.55
C PHE A 22 3.60 9.25 31.54
N PHE A 23 2.60 10.07 31.20
CA PHE A 23 2.77 11.31 30.42
C PHE A 23 3.27 12.47 31.29
N SER A 24 4.59 12.61 31.50
CA SER A 24 5.14 13.86 32.10
C SER A 24 6.65 14.17 31.93
N ILE A 25 7.49 13.29 31.35
CA ILE A 25 8.96 13.42 31.49
C ILE A 25 9.70 13.76 30.17
N LEU A 26 9.15 13.47 28.99
CA LEU A 26 9.87 13.58 27.71
C LEU A 26 9.81 14.98 27.03
N LEU A 27 9.86 16.08 27.80
CA LEU A 27 9.70 17.45 27.27
C LEU A 27 10.73 18.48 27.80
N ALA A 28 11.90 18.03 28.28
CA ALA A 28 12.82 18.85 29.06
C ALA A 28 14.28 18.92 28.53
N LEU A 29 14.54 18.59 27.25
CA LEU A 29 15.91 18.47 26.71
C LEU A 29 16.24 19.27 25.43
N ILE A 30 15.35 20.17 24.98
CA ILE A 30 15.61 21.04 23.80
C ILE A 30 15.77 22.50 24.22
N PHE A 31 16.82 22.80 25.01
CA PHE A 31 17.20 24.19 25.35
C PHE A 31 18.70 24.35 25.65
N ILE A 32 19.56 24.02 24.68
CA ILE A 32 20.93 24.56 24.62
C ILE A 32 21.15 25.11 23.20
N LEU A 33 21.29 26.43 23.09
CA LEU A 33 21.57 27.17 21.85
C LEU A 33 22.63 28.24 22.11
N GLY A 34 23.54 28.41 21.15
CA GLY A 34 24.54 29.47 21.14
C GLY A 34 25.88 29.11 21.81
N ALA A 35 27.01 29.72 21.43
CA ALA A 35 27.24 30.65 20.31
C ALA A 35 28.74 30.72 19.94
N CYS A 36 29.06 31.54 18.92
CA CYS A 36 30.41 31.87 18.41
C CYS A 36 31.14 30.74 17.64
N GLY A 37 31.96 31.06 16.62
CA GLY A 37 32.11 32.36 15.95
C GLY A 37 33.37 32.54 15.09
N HIS A 38 33.40 33.67 14.38
CA HIS A 38 34.52 34.28 13.64
C HIS A 38 34.89 33.81 12.23
N VAL A 39 35.42 34.78 11.47
CA VAL A 39 35.84 34.74 10.04
C VAL A 39 37.32 35.09 9.92
N THR A 40 38.04 34.49 8.96
CA THR A 40 39.31 35.01 8.39
C THR A 40 39.56 34.49 6.95
N THR A 41 40.59 34.98 6.25
CA THR A 41 40.63 35.04 4.75
C THR A 41 41.98 34.64 4.09
N ARG A 42 41.96 34.54 2.73
CA ARG A 42 43.10 34.46 1.77
C ARG A 42 43.89 33.13 1.74
N LYS A 43 44.64 32.79 0.67
CA LYS A 43 44.92 33.44 -0.66
C LYS A 43 44.08 32.76 -1.78
N THR A 44 44.35 32.63 -3.09
CA THR A 44 45.36 33.04 -4.13
C THR A 44 44.63 32.88 -5.51
N GLY A 45 45.00 33.42 -6.68
CA GLY A 45 46.04 34.40 -7.07
C GLY A 45 47.10 33.87 -8.05
N ASP A 46 46.86 33.96 -9.38
CA ASP A 46 47.90 34.14 -10.43
C ASP A 46 47.30 34.49 -11.82
N ASN A 47 48.09 35.09 -12.74
CA ASN A 47 47.64 35.64 -14.04
C ASN A 47 48.65 35.45 -15.20
N SER A 48 48.19 34.95 -16.36
CA SER A 48 48.63 35.26 -17.77
C SER A 48 48.00 34.24 -18.74
N ALA A 49 47.43 34.53 -19.92
CA ALA A 49 47.66 35.46 -21.03
C ALA A 49 48.59 34.89 -22.13
N GLY A 50 48.05 34.42 -23.28
CA GLY A 50 48.83 33.63 -24.28
C GLY A 50 48.36 33.48 -25.75
N ILE A 51 47.12 33.87 -26.13
CA ILE A 51 46.64 34.06 -27.55
C ILE A 51 46.73 32.81 -28.53
N PRO A 52 46.30 32.82 -29.83
CA PRO A 52 45.31 31.80 -30.27
C PRO A 52 45.54 31.05 -31.62
N LYS A 53 44.79 29.94 -31.82
CA LYS A 53 44.31 29.28 -33.08
C LYS A 53 43.99 27.79 -32.80
N LYS A 54 43.06 27.09 -33.47
CA LYS A 54 42.02 27.44 -34.46
C LYS A 54 40.87 26.40 -34.39
N ASP A 55 39.67 26.78 -34.84
CA ASP A 55 38.52 25.95 -35.28
C ASP A 55 38.24 24.58 -34.64
N SER A 56 37.15 24.50 -33.86
CA SER A 56 36.29 23.31 -33.81
C SER A 56 34.81 23.72 -33.63
N VAL A 57 33.90 22.78 -33.92
CA VAL A 57 32.46 22.96 -34.16
C VAL A 57 31.73 23.64 -32.99
N LYS A 58 30.79 24.54 -33.30
CA LYS A 58 29.86 25.13 -32.32
C LYS A 58 28.89 24.08 -31.74
N THR A 59 29.25 23.50 -30.60
CA THR A 59 28.23 23.13 -29.59
C THR A 59 27.86 24.39 -28.79
N GLY A 60 26.57 24.70 -28.71
CA GLY A 60 26.09 25.83 -27.91
C GLY A 60 26.30 25.54 -26.43
N ALA A 61 27.03 26.40 -25.72
CA ALA A 61 27.20 26.27 -24.29
C ALA A 61 25.87 26.52 -23.58
N ILE A 62 25.39 25.52 -22.83
CA ILE A 62 24.35 25.74 -21.82
C ILE A 62 25.03 26.31 -20.59
N ASP A 63 24.50 27.45 -20.12
CA ASP A 63 25.09 28.23 -19.05
C ASP A 63 25.07 27.46 -17.71
N ARG A 64 26.21 27.38 -17.02
CA ARG A 64 26.33 26.70 -15.72
C ARG A 64 25.97 27.66 -14.58
N GLY A 65 24.76 28.22 -14.67
CA GLY A 65 24.26 29.32 -13.84
C GLY A 65 22.89 29.06 -13.21
N GLY A 66 22.67 27.88 -12.60
CA GLY A 66 21.42 27.59 -11.91
C GLY A 66 21.46 26.28 -11.13
N ASN A 67 21.45 26.35 -9.79
CA ASN A 67 21.38 25.17 -8.92
C ASN A 67 19.93 24.69 -8.76
N THR A 68 19.28 24.34 -9.88
CA THR A 68 17.98 23.68 -9.88
C THR A 68 18.17 22.18 -9.78
N ALA A 69 17.70 21.58 -8.69
CA ALA A 69 17.60 20.12 -8.60
C ALA A 69 16.80 19.59 -9.80
N ILE A 70 17.37 18.60 -10.50
CA ILE A 70 16.67 17.93 -11.59
C ILE A 70 15.49 17.19 -10.97
N LYS A 71 14.28 17.61 -11.32
CA LYS A 71 13.07 16.83 -11.01
C LYS A 71 13.06 15.64 -11.94
N ASP A 72 13.15 14.44 -11.39
CA ASP A 72 13.06 13.23 -12.20
C ASP A 72 11.64 13.13 -12.78
N LYS A 73 11.54 12.83 -14.07
CA LYS A 73 10.25 12.73 -14.77
C LYS A 73 9.88 11.27 -14.93
N VAL A 74 8.70 10.92 -14.43
CA VAL A 74 8.16 9.57 -14.54
C VAL A 74 7.08 9.57 -15.61
N SER A 75 7.40 8.92 -16.74
CA SER A 75 6.51 8.84 -17.91
C SER A 75 5.32 7.90 -17.64
N ILE A 76 4.11 8.40 -17.85
CA ILE A 76 2.86 7.64 -17.79
C ILE A 76 2.01 8.04 -18.99
N ASN A 77 1.71 7.10 -19.89
CA ASN A 77 0.78 7.35 -21.00
C ASN A 77 -0.63 7.52 -20.44
N PHE A 78 -1.17 8.73 -20.49
CA PHE A 78 -2.48 9.07 -19.92
C PHE A 78 -3.61 8.25 -20.54
N THR A 79 -3.62 8.11 -21.86
CA THR A 79 -4.68 7.39 -22.59
C THR A 79 -4.71 5.90 -22.23
N GLN A 80 -3.53 5.27 -22.09
CA GLN A 80 -3.40 3.86 -21.74
C GLN A 80 -3.84 3.57 -20.29
N HIS A 81 -3.60 4.49 -19.36
CA HIS A 81 -3.85 4.29 -17.92
C HIS A 81 -5.05 5.08 -17.39
N LYS A 82 -5.87 5.65 -18.29
CA LYS A 82 -6.93 6.60 -17.93
C LYS A 82 -7.89 6.04 -16.88
N THR A 83 -8.28 4.77 -16.99
CA THR A 83 -9.16 4.10 -16.03
C THR A 83 -8.57 4.13 -14.62
N LEU A 84 -7.31 3.71 -14.45
CA LEU A 84 -6.63 3.70 -13.17
C LEU A 84 -6.44 5.12 -12.61
N LEU A 85 -6.07 6.08 -13.46
CA LEU A 85 -5.91 7.49 -13.11
C LEU A 85 -7.23 8.14 -12.65
N ASP A 86 -8.34 7.87 -13.34
CA ASP A 86 -9.67 8.35 -12.95
C ASP A 86 -10.12 7.71 -11.61
N LEU A 87 -9.77 6.44 -11.37
CA LEU A 87 -10.12 5.72 -10.14
C LEU A 87 -9.34 6.24 -8.92
N ILE A 88 -8.05 6.56 -9.07
CA ILE A 88 -7.24 7.20 -8.01
C ILE A 88 -7.85 8.55 -7.57
N LEU A 89 -8.53 9.28 -8.45
CA LEU A 89 -9.29 10.49 -8.09
C LEU A 89 -10.64 10.22 -7.43
N LEU A 90 -11.26 9.07 -7.71
CA LEU A 90 -12.58 8.71 -7.20
C LEU A 90 -12.54 8.11 -5.78
N LEU A 91 -11.39 7.55 -5.38
CA LEU A 91 -11.22 6.92 -4.07
C LEU A 91 -11.29 7.94 -2.90
N PRO A 92 -11.94 7.57 -1.78
CA PRO A 92 -11.92 8.33 -0.53
C PRO A 92 -10.52 8.40 0.10
N ASP A 93 -10.34 9.22 1.13
CA ASP A 93 -9.04 9.42 1.80
C ASP A 93 -8.64 8.27 2.73
N ASP A 94 -9.61 7.48 3.24
CA ASP A 94 -9.35 6.25 4.00
C ASP A 94 -8.66 5.16 3.14
N ALA A 95 -8.87 5.18 1.81
CA ALA A 95 -8.15 4.34 0.87
C ALA A 95 -6.63 4.62 0.81
N PHE A 96 -6.16 5.74 1.39
CA PHE A 96 -4.76 6.20 1.39
C PHE A 96 -4.22 6.45 2.81
N SER A 97 -4.78 5.77 3.82
CA SER A 97 -4.57 6.01 5.25
C SER A 97 -3.13 6.33 5.67
N SER A 98 -2.15 5.51 5.29
CA SER A 98 -0.75 5.64 5.73
C SER A 98 0.09 6.55 4.82
N TRP A 99 -0.42 6.93 3.66
CA TRP A 99 0.22 7.87 2.72
C TRP A 99 -0.28 9.31 2.89
N GLU A 100 -1.47 9.51 3.50
CA GLU A 100 -2.17 10.80 3.61
C GLU A 100 -2.32 11.55 2.26
N TRP A 101 -2.44 10.82 1.13
CA TRP A 101 -2.38 11.42 -0.19
C TRP A 101 -3.65 12.21 -0.56
N LYS A 102 -3.61 13.51 -0.28
CA LYS A 102 -4.77 14.41 -0.31
C LYS A 102 -5.43 14.56 -1.69
N PRO A 103 -6.76 14.81 -1.75
CA PRO A 103 -7.49 14.97 -3.01
C PRO A 103 -6.90 16.05 -3.93
N GLU A 104 -6.43 17.17 -3.37
CA GLU A 104 -5.83 18.27 -4.13
C GLU A 104 -4.51 17.89 -4.81
N ASP A 105 -3.66 17.10 -4.14
CA ASP A 105 -2.40 16.62 -4.72
C ASP A 105 -2.62 15.45 -5.69
N ARG A 106 -3.59 14.57 -5.42
CA ARG A 106 -4.07 13.55 -6.37
C ARG A 106 -4.57 14.20 -7.67
N LEU A 107 -5.41 15.24 -7.57
CA LEU A 107 -5.93 15.99 -8.71
C LEU A 107 -4.84 16.73 -9.48
N LYS A 108 -3.86 17.31 -8.79
CA LYS A 108 -2.71 18.01 -9.39
C LYS A 108 -1.81 17.04 -10.16
N TRP A 109 -1.48 15.89 -9.58
CA TRP A 109 -0.70 14.82 -10.21
C TRP A 109 -1.40 14.26 -11.46
N TYR A 110 -2.69 13.95 -11.36
CA TYR A 110 -3.52 13.53 -12.50
C TYR A 110 -3.48 14.55 -13.65
N ASN A 111 -3.62 15.85 -13.35
CA ASN A 111 -3.60 16.89 -14.37
C ASN A 111 -2.22 17.09 -15.00
N GLU A 112 -1.12 16.87 -14.27
CA GLU A 112 0.23 16.88 -14.86
C GLU A 112 0.38 15.74 -15.88
N ILE A 113 -0.01 14.51 -15.52
CA ILE A 113 0.03 13.35 -16.42
C ILE A 113 -0.87 13.57 -17.64
N LYS A 114 -2.10 14.05 -17.43
CA LYS A 114 -3.07 14.33 -18.49
C LYS A 114 -2.59 15.37 -19.50
N ALA A 115 -1.85 16.37 -19.06
CA ALA A 115 -1.29 17.39 -19.94
C ALA A 115 0.01 16.95 -20.65
N ASN A 116 0.83 16.12 -20.00
CA ASN A 116 2.23 15.92 -20.41
C ASN A 116 2.65 14.47 -20.72
N ASN A 117 1.84 13.46 -20.37
CA ASN A 117 2.21 12.04 -20.30
C ASN A 117 3.44 11.75 -19.40
N PHE A 118 3.69 12.60 -18.40
CA PHE A 118 4.61 12.37 -17.29
C PHE A 118 4.12 13.13 -16.05
N TYR A 119 4.60 12.76 -14.87
CA TYR A 119 4.61 13.64 -13.70
C TYR A 119 6.04 13.97 -13.26
N SER A 120 6.20 15.07 -12.52
CA SER A 120 7.50 15.50 -12.00
C SER A 120 7.69 15.00 -10.57
N ASP A 121 8.53 13.98 -10.36
CA ASP A 121 8.93 13.55 -9.02
C ASP A 121 9.92 14.55 -8.42
N ALA A 122 9.38 15.51 -7.68
CA ALA A 122 10.12 16.47 -6.86
C ALA A 122 10.21 16.00 -5.39
N THR A 123 9.71 14.81 -5.09
CA THR A 123 9.34 14.34 -3.75
C THR A 123 10.42 13.40 -3.20
N THR A 124 11.60 13.96 -2.95
CA THR A 124 12.84 13.26 -2.54
C THR A 124 12.81 12.52 -1.18
N LYS A 125 11.62 12.19 -0.63
CA LYS A 125 11.48 11.64 0.73
C LYS A 125 10.44 10.55 0.96
N PHE A 126 9.24 10.60 0.37
CA PHE A 126 8.08 9.88 0.97
C PHE A 126 7.23 9.01 0.04
N SER A 127 7.36 9.10 -1.29
CA SER A 127 6.72 8.11 -2.16
C SER A 127 7.46 7.94 -3.49
N LYS A 128 7.55 6.71 -4.00
CA LYS A 128 8.15 6.38 -5.29
C LYS A 128 7.38 5.28 -6.00
N GLN A 129 7.04 5.50 -7.28
CA GLN A 129 6.41 4.47 -8.11
C GLN A 129 7.27 3.20 -8.18
N LYS A 130 6.71 2.06 -7.76
CA LYS A 130 7.29 0.71 -7.85
C LYS A 130 6.89 0.05 -9.17
N TYR A 131 5.61 0.15 -9.54
CA TYR A 131 5.05 -0.30 -10.81
C TYR A 131 3.81 0.53 -11.18
N PHE A 132 3.49 0.63 -12.47
CA PHE A 132 2.32 1.33 -12.98
C PHE A 132 1.90 0.72 -14.32
N GLU A 133 0.78 0.03 -14.31
CA GLU A 133 0.23 -0.81 -15.39
C GLU A 133 -1.26 -0.46 -15.58
N PRO A 134 -1.93 -0.82 -16.68
CA PRO A 134 -3.29 -0.34 -16.98
C PRO A 134 -4.35 -0.67 -15.93
N ASP A 135 -4.16 -1.76 -15.21
CA ASP A 135 -5.06 -2.35 -14.21
C ASP A 135 -4.43 -2.48 -12.80
N ARG A 136 -3.19 -2.04 -12.59
CA ARG A 136 -2.55 -2.04 -11.26
C ARG A 136 -1.43 -1.02 -11.11
N ALA A 137 -1.31 -0.41 -9.93
CA ALA A 137 -0.17 0.43 -9.57
C ALA A 137 0.26 0.22 -8.13
N GLY A 138 1.56 0.37 -7.88
CA GLY A 138 2.15 0.27 -6.56
C GLY A 138 3.18 1.37 -6.35
N PHE A 139 3.10 2.02 -5.19
CA PHE A 139 3.96 3.10 -4.76
C PHE A 139 4.63 2.67 -3.46
N MET A 140 5.96 2.68 -3.43
CA MET A 140 6.68 2.69 -2.14
C MET A 140 6.22 3.92 -1.38
N ILE A 141 5.89 3.78 -0.10
CA ILE A 141 5.56 4.89 0.82
C ILE A 141 6.51 4.84 2.02
N VAL A 142 6.21 5.58 3.09
CA VAL A 142 6.98 5.49 4.34
C VAL A 142 6.74 4.11 4.96
N ASP A 143 7.83 3.39 5.24
CA ASP A 143 7.83 2.10 5.95
C ASP A 143 6.95 1.00 5.32
N GLY A 144 6.69 1.10 4.01
CA GLY A 144 5.70 0.24 3.36
C GLY A 144 5.46 0.47 1.87
N ILE A 145 4.36 -0.09 1.37
CA ILE A 145 3.88 -0.02 -0.01
C ILE A 145 2.37 0.22 0.00
N TRP A 146 1.93 1.25 -0.71
CA TRP A 146 0.53 1.42 -1.08
C TRP A 146 0.32 0.87 -2.50
N SER A 147 -0.72 0.07 -2.71
CA SER A 147 -1.09 -0.41 -4.06
C SER A 147 -2.59 -0.36 -4.33
N ILE A 148 -2.91 -0.40 -5.63
CA ILE A 148 -4.27 -0.41 -6.18
C ILE A 148 -4.34 -1.41 -7.34
N ASN A 149 -5.34 -2.28 -7.32
CA ASN A 149 -5.50 -3.39 -8.26
C ASN A 149 -6.96 -3.45 -8.76
N LEU A 150 -7.14 -3.62 -10.08
CA LEU A 150 -8.43 -3.49 -10.77
C LEU A 150 -8.88 -4.82 -11.40
N TYR A 151 -10.15 -5.18 -11.15
CA TYR A 151 -10.76 -6.41 -11.67
C TYR A 151 -12.07 -6.08 -12.40
N HIS A 152 -12.10 -6.28 -13.72
CA HIS A 152 -13.21 -5.82 -14.58
C HIS A 152 -14.32 -6.87 -14.71
N ALA A 153 -15.55 -6.49 -14.35
CA ALA A 153 -16.74 -7.35 -14.38
C ALA A 153 -17.49 -7.28 -15.73
N THR A 154 -18.21 -8.36 -16.09
CA THR A 154 -18.93 -8.46 -17.37
C THR A 154 -20.09 -7.48 -17.51
N ASP A 155 -20.55 -6.87 -16.42
CA ASP A 155 -21.65 -5.88 -16.43
C ASP A 155 -21.15 -4.41 -16.53
N GLY A 156 -19.85 -4.21 -16.79
CA GLY A 156 -19.22 -2.89 -16.91
C GLY A 156 -18.84 -2.24 -15.58
N SER A 157 -18.90 -2.98 -14.47
CA SER A 157 -18.34 -2.54 -13.18
C SER A 157 -16.86 -2.92 -13.08
N THR A 158 -16.10 -2.20 -12.26
CA THR A 158 -14.73 -2.58 -11.87
C THR A 158 -14.69 -2.76 -10.36
N ILE A 159 -14.18 -3.89 -9.89
CA ILE A 159 -13.81 -4.05 -8.48
C ILE A 159 -12.42 -3.47 -8.30
N VAL A 160 -12.27 -2.60 -7.30
CA VAL A 160 -11.02 -1.93 -6.93
C VAL A 160 -10.63 -2.46 -5.56
N ILE A 161 -9.40 -2.96 -5.43
CA ILE A 161 -8.80 -3.31 -4.15
C ILE A 161 -7.58 -2.42 -3.95
N THR A 162 -7.51 -1.73 -2.81
CA THR A 162 -6.27 -1.11 -2.35
C THR A 162 -5.67 -1.93 -1.22
N ASP A 163 -4.35 -1.97 -1.16
CA ASP A 163 -3.54 -2.60 -0.10
C ASP A 163 -2.58 -1.53 0.42
N ASP A 164 -2.83 -1.06 1.64
CA ASP A 164 -1.97 -0.12 2.37
C ASP A 164 -1.17 -0.96 3.40
N HIS A 165 0.00 -1.40 2.97
CA HIS A 165 0.90 -2.29 3.72
C HIS A 165 2.03 -1.46 4.33
N VAL A 166 2.07 -1.34 5.65
CA VAL A 166 3.09 -0.56 6.40
C VAL A 166 3.48 -1.29 7.68
N GLY A 167 4.79 -1.51 7.88
CA GLY A 167 5.30 -2.37 8.94
C GLY A 167 4.70 -3.79 8.85
N ASP A 168 4.24 -4.33 9.97
CA ASP A 168 3.53 -5.62 10.04
C ASP A 168 2.03 -5.51 9.65
N GLY A 169 1.54 -4.31 9.31
CA GLY A 169 0.12 -4.01 9.10
C GLY A 169 -0.28 -4.00 7.63
N HIS A 170 -1.40 -4.67 7.32
CA HIS A 170 -2.08 -4.61 6.01
C HIS A 170 -3.50 -4.07 6.15
N THR A 171 -3.82 -2.98 5.48
CA THR A 171 -5.20 -2.49 5.36
C THR A 171 -5.71 -2.68 3.93
N LEU A 172 -6.57 -3.69 3.73
CA LEU A 172 -7.25 -3.90 2.45
C LEU A 172 -8.58 -3.14 2.40
N ASN A 173 -8.76 -2.29 1.39
CA ASN A 173 -10.05 -1.64 1.13
C ASN A 173 -10.65 -2.14 -0.20
N PHE A 174 -11.95 -2.44 -0.20
CA PHE A 174 -12.65 -3.05 -1.32
C PHE A 174 -13.79 -2.15 -1.83
N TYR A 175 -13.83 -1.89 -3.13
CA TYR A 175 -14.87 -1.05 -3.74
C TYR A 175 -15.40 -1.60 -5.07
N GLU A 176 -16.68 -1.37 -5.35
CA GLU A 176 -17.30 -1.47 -6.67
C GLU A 176 -17.36 -0.08 -7.30
N VAL A 177 -16.83 0.10 -8.51
CA VAL A 177 -17.06 1.28 -9.33
C VAL A 177 -17.89 0.92 -10.55
N ARG A 178 -19.02 1.60 -10.72
CA ARG A 178 -19.87 1.49 -11.91
C ARG A 178 -20.40 2.86 -12.32
N SER A 179 -20.20 3.22 -13.59
CA SER A 179 -20.66 4.51 -14.15
C SER A 179 -20.26 5.72 -13.28
N ASN A 180 -19.00 5.75 -12.86
CA ASN A 180 -18.38 6.75 -11.97
C ASN A 180 -19.00 6.87 -10.57
N LYS A 181 -19.81 5.89 -10.14
CA LYS A 181 -20.26 5.76 -8.75
C LYS A 181 -19.40 4.74 -8.03
N LEU A 182 -18.74 5.17 -6.97
CA LEU A 182 -18.04 4.30 -6.02
C LEU A 182 -19.04 3.74 -5.01
N LYS A 183 -18.83 2.49 -4.60
CA LYS A 183 -19.52 1.82 -3.50
C LYS A 183 -18.50 0.97 -2.75
N GLU A 184 -18.28 1.29 -1.48
CA GLU A 184 -17.47 0.52 -0.55
C GLU A 184 -18.11 -0.83 -0.21
N TYR A 185 -17.30 -1.88 -0.06
CA TYR A 185 -17.68 -3.14 0.58
C TYR A 185 -17.13 -3.17 2.01
N LYS A 186 -17.96 -2.77 2.98
CA LYS A 186 -17.59 -2.78 4.42
C LYS A 186 -17.25 -4.17 4.97
N GLU A 187 -17.73 -5.21 4.29
CA GLU A 187 -17.42 -6.62 4.54
C GLU A 187 -16.46 -7.14 3.47
N GLY A 188 -15.38 -6.40 3.16
CA GLY A 188 -14.46 -6.68 2.05
C GLY A 188 -13.86 -8.09 2.09
N GLU A 189 -13.51 -8.58 3.28
CA GLU A 189 -13.03 -9.95 3.52
C GLU A 189 -14.03 -11.04 3.07
N SER A 190 -15.33 -10.75 3.03
CA SER A 190 -16.35 -11.67 2.51
C SER A 190 -16.24 -11.91 1.00
N MET A 191 -15.50 -11.04 0.28
CA MET A 191 -15.13 -11.26 -1.12
C MET A 191 -14.05 -12.34 -1.26
N LEU A 192 -13.30 -12.63 -0.19
CA LEU A 192 -12.21 -13.61 -0.07
C LEU A 192 -12.62 -14.84 0.77
N SER A 193 -13.90 -15.08 0.98
CA SER A 193 -14.49 -16.27 1.62
C SER A 193 -14.00 -16.67 3.02
N GLY A 194 -13.26 -15.82 3.73
CA GLY A 194 -12.74 -16.13 5.07
C GLY A 194 -11.51 -17.03 5.03
N PHE A 195 -10.35 -16.43 4.76
CA PHE A 195 -9.07 -17.13 4.58
C PHE A 195 -8.71 -18.09 5.74
N ARG A 196 -8.82 -17.63 7.00
CA ARG A 196 -8.49 -18.43 8.21
C ARG A 196 -9.29 -19.73 8.28
N GLU A 197 -10.60 -19.67 8.11
CA GLU A 197 -11.47 -20.86 8.11
C GLU A 197 -11.20 -21.78 6.92
N THR A 198 -10.88 -21.21 5.75
CA THR A 198 -10.62 -21.97 4.52
C THR A 198 -9.31 -22.79 4.63
N LEU A 199 -8.32 -22.32 5.40
CA LEU A 199 -7.12 -23.12 5.69
C LEU A 199 -7.40 -24.31 6.62
N LYS A 200 -8.37 -24.24 7.54
CA LYS A 200 -8.66 -25.29 8.53
C LYS A 200 -9.20 -26.56 7.84
N LYS A 201 -8.77 -27.75 8.29
CA LYS A 201 -9.36 -29.03 7.85
C LYS A 201 -10.72 -29.25 8.50
N THR A 202 -11.70 -29.69 7.72
CA THR A 202 -13.05 -30.06 8.20
C THR A 202 -13.00 -31.21 9.20
N ASP A 203 -12.18 -32.22 8.90
CA ASP A 203 -11.96 -33.41 9.73
C ASP A 203 -10.46 -33.49 10.10
N PRO A 204 -10.01 -32.82 11.17
CA PRO A 204 -8.63 -32.92 11.65
C PRO A 204 -8.36 -34.29 12.27
N VAL A 205 -7.14 -34.81 12.06
CA VAL A 205 -6.72 -36.13 12.57
C VAL A 205 -6.28 -36.06 14.05
N GLU A 206 -6.00 -34.86 14.55
CA GLU A 206 -5.41 -34.58 15.86
C GLU A 206 -6.14 -33.44 16.60
N HIS A 207 -5.75 -33.16 17.84
CA HIS A 207 -6.30 -32.05 18.64
C HIS A 207 -5.75 -30.70 18.14
N CYS A 208 -6.25 -30.24 17.01
CA CYS A 208 -5.75 -29.07 16.29
C CYS A 208 -6.11 -27.71 16.90
N SER A 209 -6.68 -27.63 18.10
CA SER A 209 -7.12 -26.36 18.72
C SER A 209 -5.96 -25.36 18.89
N GLU A 210 -4.84 -25.79 19.48
CA GLU A 210 -3.65 -24.95 19.65
C GLU A 210 -3.13 -24.44 18.30
N LYS A 211 -3.18 -25.31 17.27
CA LYS A 211 -2.79 -25.02 15.88
C LYS A 211 -3.80 -24.17 15.11
N PHE A 212 -4.99 -23.93 15.67
CA PHE A 212 -6.00 -23.01 15.16
C PHE A 212 -5.98 -21.68 15.91
N ASP A 213 -5.69 -21.68 17.21
CA ASP A 213 -5.46 -20.46 18.01
C ASP A 213 -4.26 -19.68 17.44
N GLU A 214 -3.18 -20.38 17.07
CA GLU A 214 -2.02 -19.82 16.35
C GLU A 214 -2.37 -19.15 15.00
N LEU A 215 -3.54 -19.42 14.40
CA LEU A 215 -3.95 -18.76 13.16
C LEU A 215 -4.48 -17.34 13.39
N GLU A 216 -4.87 -17.01 14.61
CA GLU A 216 -5.54 -15.74 14.90
C GLU A 216 -4.56 -14.56 15.03
N ASP A 217 -3.28 -14.85 15.31
CA ASP A 217 -2.17 -13.89 15.39
C ASP A 217 -1.30 -13.84 14.11
N LEU A 218 -1.74 -14.46 13.01
CA LEU A 218 -1.00 -14.48 11.74
C LEU A 218 -1.03 -13.15 10.99
N ILE A 219 0.14 -12.76 10.47
CA ILE A 219 0.30 -11.83 9.36
C ILE A 219 0.05 -12.59 8.04
N PHE A 220 -0.70 -11.97 7.13
CA PHE A 220 -0.98 -12.49 5.78
C PHE A 220 -0.35 -11.59 4.72
N GLU A 221 0.42 -12.18 3.80
CA GLU A 221 0.96 -11.50 2.63
C GLU A 221 0.01 -11.64 1.43
N TYR A 222 -0.14 -10.57 0.65
CA TYR A 222 -1.05 -10.50 -0.49
C TYR A 222 -0.28 -10.24 -1.81
N ASP A 223 -0.33 -11.20 -2.73
CA ASP A 223 0.23 -11.08 -4.08
C ASP A 223 -0.87 -10.80 -5.13
N PHE A 224 -0.85 -9.56 -5.62
CA PHE A 224 -1.71 -9.05 -6.70
C PHE A 224 -1.00 -9.02 -8.08
N SER A 225 0.15 -9.71 -8.26
CA SER A 225 0.93 -9.68 -9.52
C SER A 225 0.26 -10.32 -10.74
N LYS A 226 -0.96 -10.86 -10.58
CA LYS A 226 -1.68 -11.67 -11.57
C LYS A 226 -3.07 -11.07 -11.79
N ASN A 227 -3.31 -10.49 -12.96
CA ASN A 227 -4.46 -9.60 -13.27
C ASN A 227 -5.85 -10.24 -13.03
N ASP A 228 -5.96 -11.57 -13.03
CA ASP A 228 -7.20 -12.32 -12.81
C ASP A 228 -7.30 -12.99 -11.43
N LYS A 229 -6.34 -12.75 -10.52
CA LYS A 229 -6.16 -13.53 -9.28
C LYS A 229 -5.71 -12.68 -8.09
N ILE A 230 -5.77 -13.30 -6.92
CA ILE A 230 -5.08 -12.88 -5.69
C ILE A 230 -4.47 -14.14 -5.09
N GLU A 231 -3.20 -14.10 -4.72
CA GLU A 231 -2.56 -15.17 -3.95
C GLU A 231 -2.31 -14.66 -2.53
N ILE A 232 -2.87 -15.32 -1.53
CA ILE A 232 -2.74 -14.95 -0.12
C ILE A 232 -1.91 -16.03 0.58
N GLU A 233 -0.85 -15.63 1.25
CA GLU A 233 0.08 -16.49 1.99
C GLU A 233 0.04 -16.15 3.47
N SER A 234 0.02 -17.18 4.31
CA SER A 234 0.19 -17.03 5.75
C SER A 234 1.65 -17.15 6.16
N SER A 235 1.97 -16.58 7.33
CA SER A 235 3.34 -16.46 7.85
C SER A 235 4.20 -17.72 7.65
N TRP A 236 5.43 -17.54 7.15
CA TRP A 236 6.35 -18.57 6.63
C TRP A 236 6.64 -19.78 7.54
N TYR A 237 6.27 -19.73 8.83
CA TYR A 237 6.45 -20.81 9.80
C TYR A 237 5.34 -21.87 9.75
N LEU A 238 4.23 -21.62 9.06
CA LEU A 238 3.21 -22.64 8.78
C LEU A 238 3.70 -23.61 7.71
N VAL A 239 4.39 -24.66 8.15
CA VAL A 239 5.00 -25.70 7.28
C VAL A 239 4.22 -27.02 7.31
N GLN A 240 4.22 -27.74 6.19
CA GLN A 240 3.41 -28.95 6.02
C GLN A 240 3.74 -30.04 7.06
N GLU A 241 5.00 -30.12 7.49
CA GLU A 241 5.52 -31.08 8.46
C GLU A 241 4.97 -30.88 9.88
N SER A 242 4.47 -29.69 10.22
CA SER A 242 3.97 -29.35 11.56
C SER A 242 2.48 -29.00 11.60
N TYR A 243 1.89 -28.65 10.45
CA TYR A 243 0.48 -28.23 10.36
C TYR A 243 -0.34 -29.09 9.39
N GLY A 244 0.29 -30.02 8.66
CA GLY A 244 -0.35 -30.84 7.62
C GLY A 244 -1.49 -31.75 8.09
N ASN A 245 -1.60 -32.04 9.39
CA ASN A 245 -2.72 -32.80 9.96
C ASN A 245 -3.91 -31.92 10.37
N CYS A 246 -3.71 -30.59 10.42
CA CYS A 246 -4.69 -29.58 10.84
C CYS A 246 -5.15 -28.64 9.71
N LEU A 247 -4.28 -28.35 8.75
CA LEU A 247 -4.54 -27.40 7.66
C LEU A 247 -4.52 -28.06 6.28
N ASN A 248 -5.21 -27.45 5.33
CA ASN A 248 -5.22 -27.80 3.91
C ASN A 248 -3.97 -27.25 3.17
N GLY A 249 -3.35 -26.20 3.71
CA GLY A 249 -2.22 -25.48 3.13
C GLY A 249 -1.77 -24.34 4.05
N ASN A 250 -0.87 -23.50 3.54
CA ASN A 250 -0.51 -22.19 4.12
C ASN A 250 -0.79 -21.03 3.15
N ALA A 251 -1.11 -21.32 1.88
CA ALA A 251 -1.46 -20.33 0.87
C ALA A 251 -2.74 -20.71 0.12
N ILE A 252 -3.52 -19.70 -0.25
CA ILE A 252 -4.73 -19.83 -1.06
C ILE A 252 -4.60 -18.94 -2.29
N GLN A 253 -4.79 -19.53 -3.47
CA GLN A 253 -4.89 -18.78 -4.73
C GLN A 253 -6.36 -18.64 -5.11
N TYR A 254 -6.81 -17.41 -5.20
CA TYR A 254 -8.13 -17.02 -5.62
C TYR A 254 -8.13 -16.56 -7.07
N ARG A 255 -9.27 -16.72 -7.75
CA ARG A 255 -9.52 -16.28 -9.12
C ARG A 255 -10.73 -15.35 -9.14
N PHE A 256 -10.61 -14.20 -9.79
CA PHE A 256 -11.74 -13.28 -9.96
C PHE A 256 -12.79 -13.87 -10.91
N ASN A 257 -14.04 -13.79 -10.50
CA ASN A 257 -15.20 -14.21 -11.27
C ASN A 257 -15.94 -12.94 -11.77
N PRO A 258 -15.77 -12.55 -13.05
CA PRO A 258 -16.30 -11.29 -13.55
C PRO A 258 -17.82 -11.28 -13.71
N GLN A 259 -18.51 -12.43 -13.58
CA GLN A 259 -19.97 -12.51 -13.56
C GLN A 259 -20.54 -12.29 -12.15
N THR A 260 -19.94 -12.87 -11.11
CA THR A 260 -20.39 -12.73 -9.71
C THR A 260 -19.77 -11.54 -8.97
N LYS A 261 -18.67 -10.99 -9.52
CA LYS A 261 -17.80 -9.97 -8.90
C LYS A 261 -17.11 -10.42 -7.60
N LYS A 262 -16.98 -11.74 -7.40
CA LYS A 262 -16.31 -12.34 -6.23
C LYS A 262 -15.00 -13.00 -6.62
N PHE A 263 -14.24 -13.42 -5.62
CA PHE A 263 -13.03 -14.22 -5.79
C PHE A 263 -13.34 -15.66 -5.38
N ASP A 264 -13.34 -16.56 -6.36
CA ASP A 264 -13.55 -18.00 -6.13
C ASP A 264 -12.20 -18.66 -5.83
N ILE A 265 -12.17 -19.62 -4.89
CA ILE A 265 -10.96 -20.37 -4.55
C ILE A 265 -10.55 -21.25 -5.74
N GLU A 266 -9.35 -21.05 -6.29
CA GLU A 266 -8.81 -21.87 -7.37
C GLU A 266 -7.96 -23.03 -6.84
N LYS A 267 -7.22 -22.82 -5.75
CA LYS A 267 -6.51 -23.87 -5.00
C LYS A 267 -6.11 -23.41 -3.59
N ILE A 268 -5.98 -24.38 -2.69
CA ILE A 268 -5.26 -24.27 -1.41
C ILE A 268 -4.01 -25.15 -1.53
N TYR A 269 -2.85 -24.71 -1.04
CA TYR A 269 -1.59 -25.45 -1.17
C TYR A 269 -0.56 -25.07 -0.10
N TRP A 270 0.48 -25.90 0.00
CA TRP A 270 1.69 -25.61 0.75
C TRP A 270 2.68 -24.88 -0.16
N LYS A 271 2.84 -23.58 0.05
CA LYS A 271 3.89 -22.75 -0.52
C LYS A 271 5.18 -23.02 0.28
N PRO A 272 6.28 -23.44 -0.36
CA PRO A 272 7.53 -23.73 0.35
C PRO A 272 8.11 -22.45 0.96
N LYS A 273 8.65 -22.54 2.18
CA LYS A 273 9.37 -21.43 2.81
C LYS A 273 10.43 -20.89 1.85
N GLN A 274 10.33 -19.61 1.52
CA GLN A 274 11.36 -18.90 0.76
C GLN A 274 12.67 -18.91 1.57
N ARG A 275 13.78 -19.18 0.89
CA ARG A 275 15.12 -19.07 1.47
C ARG A 275 15.67 -17.70 1.11
N GLU A 276 15.84 -16.88 2.13
CA GLU A 276 16.71 -15.68 2.11
C GLU A 276 18.19 -16.09 1.94
#